data_AF-A0A7Y0U3C4-F1
#
_entry.id   AF-A0A7Y0U3C4-F1
#
_cell.length_a   1.000
_cell.length_b   1.000
_cell.length_c   1.000
_cell.angle_alpha   90.00
_cell.angle_beta   90.00
_cell.angle_gamma   90.00
#
_symmetry.space_group_name_H-M   'P 1'
#
loop_
_entity.id
_entity.type
_entity.pdbx_description
1 polymer ?
#
loop_
_entity_poly.entity_id
_entity_poly.type
_entity_poly.pdbx_seq_one_letter_code
_entity_poly.pdbx_strand_id
1 'polypeptide(L)'
;MMEYKLAGGGTLTDEDIEREAAQYEAGTWEGHLEKIRVGRPAMAGEKLVSVTVRFPESMVKAIDKTGSNRSDYIRRAVANTL
;
A
#
# COMPACT_ATOMS: atom_id res chain seq x y z
N MET A 1 -13.51 27.17 -8.77
CA MET A 1 -13.99 25.80 -8.92
C MET A 1 -13.03 25.07 -9.83
N MET A 2 -12.17 24.26 -9.23
CA MET A 2 -11.23 23.37 -9.89
C MET A 2 -11.86 22.00 -10.07
N GLU A 3 -11.52 21.35 -11.18
CA GLU A 3 -11.86 19.96 -11.45
C GLU A 3 -10.59 19.10 -11.38
N TYR A 4 -10.68 17.97 -10.70
CA TYR A 4 -9.59 17.02 -10.51
C TYR A 4 -9.93 15.70 -11.19
N LYS A 5 -9.04 15.23 -12.08
CA LYS A 5 -9.19 13.92 -12.71
C LYS A 5 -8.55 12.85 -11.83
N LEU A 6 -9.33 11.86 -11.44
CA LEU A 6 -8.88 10.73 -10.64
C LEU A 6 -8.26 9.66 -11.54
N ALA A 7 -7.31 8.89 -11.00
CA ALA A 7 -6.64 7.81 -11.73
C ALA A 7 -7.62 6.72 -12.24
N GLY A 8 -8.78 6.57 -11.60
CA GLY A 8 -9.86 5.67 -12.02
C GLY A 8 -10.79 6.23 -13.11
N GLY A 9 -10.50 7.40 -13.69
CA GLY A 9 -11.30 8.03 -14.73
C GLY A 9 -12.45 8.92 -14.22
N GLY A 10 -12.68 8.98 -12.91
CA GLY A 10 -13.63 9.90 -12.28
C GLY A 10 -13.17 11.36 -12.31
N THR A 11 -14.11 12.29 -12.12
CA THR A 11 -13.82 13.71 -11.92
C THR A 11 -14.38 14.15 -10.58
N LEU A 12 -13.61 14.92 -9.83
CA LEU A 12 -13.97 15.45 -8.52
C LEU A 12 -13.84 16.97 -8.56
N THR A 13 -14.80 17.70 -7.98
CA THR A 13 -14.75 19.16 -7.91
C THR A 13 -14.40 19.64 -6.50
N ASP A 14 -14.01 20.91 -6.37
CA ASP A 14 -13.86 21.56 -5.06
C ASP A 14 -15.12 21.37 -4.18
N GLU A 15 -16.31 21.51 -4.78
CA GLU A 15 -17.59 21.44 -4.07
C GLU A 15 -17.90 20.03 -3.58
N ASP A 16 -17.47 19.01 -4.34
CA ASP A 16 -17.58 17.62 -3.92
C ASP A 16 -16.67 17.34 -2.71
N ILE A 17 -15.45 17.88 -2.71
CA ILE A 17 -14.49 17.76 -1.60
C ILE A 17 -15.04 18.42 -0.34
N GLU A 18 -15.50 19.67 -0.44
CA GLU A 18 -16.06 20.41 0.70
C GLU A 18 -17.31 19.72 1.27
N ARG A 19 -18.17 19.18 0.40
CA ARG A 19 -19.36 18.43 0.81
C ARG A 19 -18.99 17.16 1.59
N GLU A 20 -18.03 16.38 1.08
CA GLU A 20 -17.59 15.15 1.75
C GLU A 20 -16.86 15.46 3.07
N ALA A 21 -16.06 16.52 3.12
CA ALA A 21 -15.40 16.98 4.34
C ALA A 21 -16.43 17.36 5.42
N ALA A 22 -17.45 18.14 5.07
CA ALA A 22 -18.51 18.53 5.99
C ALA A 22 -19.29 17.31 6.53
N GLN A 23 -19.57 16.31 5.67
CA GLN A 23 -20.20 15.06 6.10
C GLN A 23 -19.30 14.27 7.06
N TYR A 24 -17.99 14.26 6.80
CA TYR A 24 -17.03 13.55 7.64
C TYR A 24 -16.95 14.16 9.02
N GLU A 25 -16.84 15.49 9.11
CA GLU A 25 -16.83 16.23 10.37
C GLU A 25 -18.15 16.11 11.15
N ALA A 26 -19.28 16.04 10.44
CA ALA A 26 -20.59 15.80 11.04
C ALA A 26 -20.84 14.33 11.44
N GLY A 27 -19.93 13.42 11.09
CA GLY A 27 -20.08 11.98 11.34
C GLY A 27 -21.19 11.32 10.51
N THR A 28 -21.65 11.96 9.44
CA THR A 28 -22.72 11.47 8.54
C THR A 28 -22.17 10.91 7.23
N TRP A 29 -20.85 10.93 7.04
CA TRP A 29 -20.20 10.41 5.84
C TRP A 29 -20.23 8.88 5.80
N GLU A 30 -20.79 8.33 4.72
CA GLU A 30 -20.98 6.88 4.50
C GLU A 30 -19.86 6.25 3.66
N GLY A 31 -18.80 7.00 3.34
CA GLY A 31 -17.70 6.51 2.53
C GLY A 31 -16.84 5.45 3.25
N HIS A 32 -16.05 4.71 2.46
CA HIS A 32 -15.10 3.74 2.99
C HIS A 32 -13.74 4.39 3.24
N LEU A 33 -13.29 4.43 4.50
CA LEU A 33 -11.88 4.64 4.80
C LEU A 33 -11.16 3.30 4.73
N GLU A 34 -10.33 3.12 3.70
CA GLU A 34 -9.33 2.06 3.74
C GLU A 34 -8.36 2.40 4.88
N LYS A 35 -8.38 1.62 5.97
CA LYS A 35 -7.41 1.76 7.05
C LYS A 35 -6.05 1.31 6.53
N ILE A 36 -5.33 2.20 5.88
CA ILE A 36 -3.90 2.01 5.61
C ILE A 36 -3.24 1.99 6.99
N ARG A 37 -2.95 0.78 7.51
CA ARG A 37 -2.13 0.64 8.71
C ARG A 37 -0.75 1.21 8.39
N VAL A 38 -0.52 2.46 8.81
CA VAL A 38 0.80 3.07 8.77
C VAL A 38 1.65 2.36 9.82
N GLY A 39 2.40 1.35 9.38
CA GLY A 39 3.26 0.54 10.25
C GLY A 39 3.79 -0.70 9.56
N ARG A 40 5.00 -1.13 9.93
CA ARG A 40 5.57 -2.40 9.45
C ARG A 40 4.60 -3.52 9.86
N PRO A 41 4.17 -4.41 8.93
CA PRO A 41 3.38 -5.59 9.28
C PRO A 41 4.01 -6.31 10.48
N ALA A 42 3.18 -6.77 11.42
CA ALA A 42 3.67 -7.48 12.60
C ALA A 42 4.51 -8.67 12.12
N MET A 43 5.83 -8.58 12.31
CA MET A 43 6.73 -9.67 11.95
C MET A 43 6.53 -10.78 12.98
N ALA A 44 6.46 -12.02 12.52
CA ALA A 44 6.18 -13.22 13.30
C ALA A 44 6.92 -13.23 14.66
N GLY A 45 6.36 -13.89 15.68
CA GLY A 45 6.91 -13.94 17.05
C GLY A 45 8.32 -14.53 17.20
N GLU A 46 8.97 -14.88 16.10
CA GLU A 46 10.34 -15.35 16.03
C GLU A 46 11.31 -14.21 15.71
N LYS A 47 12.48 -14.22 16.36
CA LYS A 47 13.54 -13.24 16.13
C LYS A 47 14.07 -13.36 14.69
N LEU A 48 13.92 -12.30 13.91
CA LEU A 48 14.49 -12.24 12.57
C LEU A 48 15.99 -11.90 12.60
N VAL A 49 16.76 -12.60 11.77
CA VAL A 49 18.18 -12.37 11.55
C VAL A 49 18.39 -11.80 10.15
N SER A 50 19.18 -10.74 10.04
CA SER A 50 19.53 -10.13 8.76
C SER A 50 20.52 -11.01 8.00
N VAL A 51 20.16 -11.40 6.77
CA VAL A 51 21.04 -12.12 5.84
C VAL A 51 21.28 -11.24 4.62
N THR A 52 22.53 -10.85 4.39
CA THR A 52 22.91 -10.00 3.25
C THR A 52 23.23 -10.88 2.04
N VAL A 53 22.53 -10.64 0.94
CA VAL A 53 22.69 -11.36 -0.34
C VAL A 53 22.72 -10.36 -1.49
N ARG A 54 23.46 -10.70 -2.55
CA ARG A 54 23.52 -9.89 -3.77
C ARG A 54 22.69 -10.53 -4.87
N PHE A 55 21.88 -9.71 -5.55
CA PHE A 55 21.06 -10.10 -6.68
C PHE A 55 21.47 -9.32 -7.93
N PRO A 56 21.34 -9.91 -9.13
CA PRO A 56 21.36 -9.16 -10.38
C PRO A 56 20.29 -8.06 -10.39
N GLU A 57 20.60 -6.91 -10.97
CA GLU A 57 19.68 -5.76 -11.04
C GLU A 57 18.34 -6.12 -11.72
N SER A 58 18.40 -6.96 -12.77
CA SER A 58 17.22 -7.44 -13.48
C SER A 58 16.27 -8.23 -12.57
N MET A 59 16.81 -9.01 -11.63
CA MET A 59 16.02 -9.77 -10.67
C MET A 59 15.37 -8.85 -9.63
N VAL A 60 16.10 -7.83 -9.15
CA VAL A 60 15.53 -6.84 -8.22
C VAL A 60 14.34 -6.12 -8.88
N LYS A 61 14.50 -5.69 -10.14
CA LYS A 61 13.40 -5.10 -10.92
C LYS A 61 12.22 -6.05 -11.10
N ALA A 62 12.46 -7.35 -11.30
CA ALA A 62 11.40 -8.34 -11.41
C ALA A 62 10.64 -8.51 -10.08
N ILE A 63 11.35 -8.53 -8.95
CA ILE A 63 10.75 -8.60 -7.61
C ILE A 63 9.91 -7.34 -7.34
N ASP A 64 10.41 -6.16 -7.69
CA ASP A 64 9.69 -4.89 -7.48
C ASP A 64 8.35 -4.83 -8.21
N LYS A 65 8.24 -5.48 -9.37
CA LYS A 65 6.99 -5.56 -10.13
C LYS A 65 5.91 -6.42 -9.46
N THR A 66 6.26 -7.27 -8.48
CA THR A 66 5.28 -8.12 -7.79
C THR A 66 4.42 -7.36 -6.78
N GLY A 67 4.66 -6.06 -6.57
CA GLY A 67 3.90 -5.20 -5.63
C GLY A 67 4.05 -5.59 -4.15
N SER A 68 4.87 -6.59 -3.86
CA SER A 68 5.11 -7.13 -2.53
C SER A 68 6.36 -6.50 -1.92
N ASN A 69 6.45 -6.45 -0.59
CA ASN A 69 7.72 -6.15 0.08
C ASN A 69 8.79 -7.16 -0.36
N ARG A 70 9.95 -6.68 -0.86
CA ARG A 70 11.07 -7.53 -1.30
C ARG A 70 11.42 -8.63 -0.30
N SER A 71 11.52 -8.29 0.98
CA SER A 71 11.85 -9.25 2.04
C SER A 71 10.77 -10.31 2.23
N ASP A 72 9.50 -9.96 2.00
CA ASP A 72 8.39 -10.90 2.09
C ASP A 72 8.37 -11.86 0.92
N TYR A 73 8.55 -11.33 -0.30
CA TYR A 73 8.72 -12.14 -1.51
C TYR A 73 9.86 -13.16 -1.35
N ILE A 74 11.04 -12.70 -0.88
CA ILE A 74 12.20 -13.55 -0.66
C ILE A 74 11.90 -14.61 0.42
N ARG A 75 11.28 -14.23 1.55
CA ARG A 75 10.90 -15.20 2.60
C ARG A 75 9.98 -16.29 2.06
N ARG A 76 8.98 -15.93 1.25
CA ARG A 76 8.06 -16.90 0.63
C ARG A 76 8.77 -17.80 -0.39
N ALA A 77 9.66 -17.25 -1.21
CA ALA A 77 10.42 -18.05 -2.18
C ALA A 77 11.32 -19.07 -1.49
N VAL A 78 11.99 -18.68 -0.39
CA VAL A 78 12.82 -19.59 0.42
C VAL A 78 11.95 -20.64 1.10
N ALA A 79 10.84 -20.25 1.72
CA ALA A 79 9.92 -21.18 2.39
C ALA A 79 9.31 -22.23 1.45
N ASN A 80 9.08 -21.90 0.17
CA ASN A 80 8.60 -22.86 -0.84
C ASN A 80 9.67 -23.89 -1.27
N THR A 81 10.93 -23.67 -0.92
CA THR A 81 12.06 -24.54 -1.30
C THR A 81 12.53 -25.43 -0.14
N LEU A 82 12.16 -25.08 1.10
CA LEU A 82 12.41 -25.86 2.31
C LEU A 82 11.31 -26.91 2.50
#